data_AF-A0A814V951-F1
#
_entry.id   AF-A0A814V951-F1
#
_cell.length_a   1.000
_cell.length_b   1.000
_cell.length_c   1.000
_cell.angle_alpha   90.00
_cell.angle_beta   90.00
_cell.angle_gamma   90.00
#
_symmetry.space_group_name_H-M   'P 1'
#
loop_
_entity.id
_entity.type
_entity.pdbx_description
1 polymer ?
#
loop_
_entity_poly.entity_id
_entity_poly.type
_entity_poly.pdbx_seq_one_letter_code
_entity_poly.pdbx_strand_id
1 'polypeptide(L)'
;MTEASATSNFDNYILELHDNLDRLREIPDVDEQCAVLIGDLAQAYSEHPSPMQTAICLSALFSGQKNILTFLRRASSKPELKKTKIEILQFLKFFVESASNKILPYAVELKTVLLIIFNVDSASDVRAGTFPALSQLIELSAGFADMESEIDKMATTFLDLIGLQSTKTTATIKGLSLAFLGLLCKCFPEHMRKYSDPLLIGQYLKYLHEHLVRDVVKFEMLVAAGAMEGLIYYLVNFVPSAIPVAQPTLIRNKSKDDEKRIKEEQIRCESDLKRVYIYASRAIQTQDQTNLNRYALVKAGLELFAQHSTLFTEYLYDDYPEILRCLRAWNTHDNYDVKKIAQRAYDTFLLGVANALKEPNIKTQEQRRRAVQTFQYFIKEFRDKIDSPELEIRDLAMGIRGYGIFANACKLYGTEEDVKFMFAGLIQRCEQIAMPTISLSQAADVFDERFYALPNLLDALSAIIIEMTNIGEEFLSPLERLTVMTIDYYPRYQPKPQATTCSSVIKMILALQTKPTCYKPFLTRIVNQAIIRCCSHPLKSTVEQQLEDVAPDLPEEQAKSLLAIGKTITYENYIPLWKTILNVTSLKGNFIKRIRYKYISNI
;
A
#
# COMPACT_ATOMS: atom_id res chain seq x y z
N MET A 1 34.97 -11.69 13.24
CA MET A 1 34.58 -11.56 14.66
C MET A 1 33.86 -12.83 15.07
N THR A 2 34.36 -13.55 16.08
CA THR A 2 33.80 -14.83 16.54
C THR A 2 32.51 -14.63 17.33
N GLU A 3 31.58 -15.60 17.25
CA GLU A 3 30.23 -15.62 17.84
C GLU A 3 30.15 -15.13 19.30
N ALA A 4 31.16 -15.46 20.10
CA ALA A 4 31.25 -15.07 21.51
C ALA A 4 31.45 -13.56 21.71
N SER A 5 32.15 -12.87 20.80
CA SER A 5 32.44 -11.43 20.93
C SER A 5 31.23 -10.54 20.66
N ALA A 6 30.38 -10.91 19.70
CA ALA A 6 29.17 -10.15 19.37
C ALA A 6 28.07 -10.34 20.44
N THR A 7 27.87 -11.57 20.92
CA THR A 7 26.90 -11.90 21.99
C THR A 7 27.27 -11.21 23.31
N SER A 8 28.57 -11.26 23.66
CA SER A 8 29.15 -10.52 24.80
C SER A 8 28.80 -9.04 24.79
N ASN A 9 28.86 -8.38 23.63
CA ASN A 9 28.64 -6.93 23.55
C ASN A 9 27.16 -6.55 23.79
N PHE A 10 26.20 -7.30 23.24
CA PHE A 10 24.77 -7.02 23.46
C PHE A 10 24.34 -7.27 24.91
N ASP A 11 24.81 -8.34 25.52
CA ASP A 11 24.51 -8.65 26.92
C ASP A 11 25.11 -7.58 27.86
N ASN A 12 26.30 -7.07 27.56
CA ASN A 12 26.93 -6.01 28.35
C ASN A 12 26.11 -4.71 28.34
N TYR A 13 25.61 -4.27 27.17
CA TYR A 13 24.73 -3.09 27.08
C TYR A 13 23.46 -3.27 27.92
N ILE A 14 22.85 -4.47 27.88
CA ILE A 14 21.64 -4.76 28.65
C ILE A 14 21.91 -4.81 30.15
N LEU A 15 23.04 -5.39 30.58
CA LEU A 15 23.45 -5.41 31.97
C LEU A 15 23.69 -4.00 32.51
N GLU A 16 24.41 -3.17 31.75
CA GLU A 16 24.68 -1.77 32.10
C GLU A 16 23.38 -0.96 32.22
N LEU A 17 22.39 -1.20 31.36
CA LEU A 17 21.05 -0.61 31.49
C LEU A 17 20.37 -0.98 32.80
N HIS A 18 20.40 -2.26 33.20
CA HIS A 18 19.81 -2.69 34.47
C HIS A 18 20.56 -2.12 35.68
N ASP A 19 21.88 -2.00 35.61
CA ASP A 19 22.69 -1.44 36.68
C ASP A 19 22.45 0.08 36.83
N ASN A 20 22.29 0.79 35.71
CA ASN A 20 21.89 2.21 35.71
C ASN A 20 20.47 2.41 36.26
N LEU A 21 19.56 1.47 36.01
CA LEU A 21 18.22 1.46 36.61
C LEU A 21 18.26 1.23 38.12
N ASP A 22 19.15 0.35 38.61
CA ASP A 22 19.33 0.10 40.03
C ASP A 22 19.91 1.33 40.76
N ARG A 23 20.72 2.13 40.06
CA ARG A 23 21.42 3.32 40.57
C ARG A 23 20.76 4.64 40.19
N LEU A 24 19.47 4.62 39.86
CA LEU A 24 18.72 5.75 39.31
C LEU A 24 18.73 7.04 40.16
N ARG A 25 19.00 6.94 41.46
CA ARG A 25 19.09 8.10 42.38
C ARG A 25 20.51 8.65 42.54
N GLU A 26 21.53 7.92 42.08
CA GLU A 26 22.94 8.22 42.32
C GLU A 26 23.61 8.86 41.11
N ILE A 27 23.09 8.59 39.91
CA ILE A 27 23.69 8.99 38.65
C ILE A 27 22.96 10.24 38.12
N PRO A 28 23.65 11.35 37.83
CA PRO A 28 23.06 12.48 37.11
C PRO A 28 22.82 12.10 35.64
N ASP A 29 21.75 12.59 35.03
CA ASP A 29 21.41 12.37 33.62
C ASP A 29 21.27 10.90 33.18
N VAL A 30 20.77 10.02 34.07
CA VAL A 30 20.57 8.58 33.79
C VAL A 30 19.76 8.34 32.52
N ASP A 31 18.75 9.18 32.26
CA ASP A 31 17.89 9.03 31.07
C ASP A 31 18.66 9.23 29.76
N GLU A 32 19.62 10.15 29.74
CA GLU A 32 20.44 10.41 28.56
C GLU A 32 21.44 9.26 28.36
N GLN A 33 22.09 8.82 29.44
CA GLN A 33 23.05 7.73 29.39
C GLN A 33 22.40 6.42 28.95
N CYS A 34 21.24 6.08 29.51
CA CYS A 34 20.49 4.90 29.10
C CYS A 34 19.96 5.02 27.66
N ALA A 35 19.54 6.21 27.21
CA ALA A 35 19.14 6.42 25.83
C ALA A 35 20.31 6.24 24.83
N VAL A 36 21.51 6.74 25.17
CA VAL A 36 22.72 6.54 24.34
C VAL A 36 23.08 5.07 24.24
N LEU A 37 23.06 4.32 25.35
CA LEU A 37 23.32 2.87 25.32
C LEU A 37 22.36 2.09 24.41
N ILE A 38 21.09 2.51 24.34
CA ILE A 38 20.11 1.91 23.42
C ILE A 38 20.38 2.34 21.97
N GLY A 39 20.77 3.58 21.74
CA GLY A 39 21.20 4.06 20.43
C GLY A 39 22.39 3.27 19.89
N ASP A 40 23.40 3.05 20.72
CA ASP A 40 24.59 2.25 20.38
C ASP A 40 24.22 0.80 20.09
N LEU A 41 23.32 0.22 20.88
CA LEU A 41 22.77 -1.12 20.63
C LEU A 41 22.02 -1.18 19.29
N ALA A 42 21.20 -0.18 18.98
CA ALA A 42 20.44 -0.10 17.74
C ALA A 42 21.36 0.07 16.52
N GLN A 43 22.42 0.87 16.64
CA GLN A 43 23.44 1.05 15.60
C GLN A 43 24.21 -0.25 15.36
N ALA A 44 24.68 -0.91 16.42
CA ALA A 44 25.39 -2.19 16.33
C ALA A 44 24.56 -3.28 15.63
N TYR A 45 23.23 -3.28 15.83
CA TYR A 45 22.33 -4.16 15.11
C TYR A 45 22.14 -3.76 13.63
N SER A 46 22.08 -2.46 13.35
CA SER A 46 21.79 -1.92 12.01
C SER A 46 22.96 -2.02 11.03
N GLU A 47 24.20 -2.02 11.51
CA GLU A 47 25.40 -2.09 10.67
C GLU A 47 25.61 -3.46 9.99
N HIS A 48 25.11 -4.55 10.60
CA HIS A 48 25.36 -5.92 10.12
C HIS A 48 24.16 -6.89 10.22
N PRO A 49 22.95 -6.55 9.73
CA PRO A 49 21.75 -7.38 9.91
C PRO A 49 21.90 -8.74 9.21
N SER A 50 22.38 -9.73 9.95
CA SER A 50 22.48 -11.12 9.49
C SER A 50 21.45 -11.99 10.21
N PRO A 51 21.00 -13.11 9.59
CA PRO A 51 20.08 -14.05 10.22
C PRO A 51 20.59 -14.57 11.58
N MET A 52 21.91 -14.62 11.74
CA MET A 52 22.65 -15.05 12.91
C MET A 52 22.69 -13.98 14.00
N GLN A 53 23.02 -12.73 13.64
CA GLN A 53 22.95 -11.61 14.59
C GLN A 53 21.54 -11.38 15.11
N THR A 54 20.52 -11.59 14.26
CA THR A 54 19.12 -11.53 14.69
C THR A 54 18.80 -12.61 15.73
N ALA A 55 19.34 -13.82 15.60
CA ALA A 55 19.15 -14.89 16.59
C ALA A 55 19.86 -14.57 17.92
N ILE A 56 21.07 -14.02 17.85
CA ILE A 56 21.83 -13.56 19.02
C ILE A 56 21.08 -12.43 19.75
N CYS A 57 20.61 -11.42 19.01
CA CYS A 57 19.82 -10.32 19.59
C CYS A 57 18.49 -10.81 20.17
N LEU A 58 17.82 -11.78 19.54
CA LEU A 58 16.61 -12.38 20.11
C LEU A 58 16.90 -13.04 21.46
N SER A 59 18.01 -13.76 21.59
CA SER A 59 18.43 -14.34 22.86
C SER A 59 18.74 -13.25 23.89
N ALA A 60 19.56 -12.26 23.56
CA ALA A 60 19.95 -11.19 24.49
C ALA A 60 18.74 -10.33 24.95
N LEU A 61 17.85 -9.98 24.03
CA LEU A 61 16.72 -9.08 24.29
C LEU A 61 15.57 -9.75 25.05
N PHE A 62 15.33 -11.04 24.82
CA PHE A 62 14.13 -11.73 25.31
C PHE A 62 14.39 -12.92 26.24
N SER A 63 15.62 -13.46 26.29
CA SER A 63 15.96 -14.57 27.19
C SER A 63 16.73 -14.10 28.43
N GLY A 64 16.61 -14.82 29.55
CA GLY A 64 17.32 -14.51 30.81
C GLY A 64 16.56 -13.60 31.79
N GLN A 65 17.14 -13.36 32.97
CA GLN A 65 16.52 -12.57 34.05
C GLN A 65 16.69 -11.05 33.89
N LYS A 66 17.81 -10.60 33.31
CA LYS A 66 18.09 -9.19 32.97
C LYS A 66 18.05 -9.04 31.44
N ASN A 67 16.89 -8.67 30.92
CA ASN A 67 16.63 -8.50 29.49
C ASN A 67 15.90 -7.15 29.21
N ILE A 68 15.66 -6.79 27.95
CA ILE A 68 15.06 -5.48 27.64
C ILE A 68 13.59 -5.38 28.08
N LEU A 69 12.87 -6.51 28.05
CA LEU A 69 11.47 -6.59 28.47
C LEU A 69 11.28 -6.41 29.99
N THR A 70 12.17 -7.01 30.76
CA THR A 70 12.22 -6.87 32.22
C THR A 70 12.65 -5.46 32.62
N PHE A 71 13.61 -4.86 31.91
CA PHE A 71 13.97 -3.45 32.08
C PHE A 71 12.75 -2.55 31.86
N LEU A 72 12.06 -2.68 30.73
CA LEU A 72 10.88 -1.89 30.40
C LEU A 72 9.76 -2.05 31.44
N ARG A 73 9.53 -3.27 31.94
CA ARG A 73 8.53 -3.52 32.99
C ARG A 73 8.87 -2.74 34.25
N ARG A 74 10.14 -2.73 34.68
CA ARG A 74 10.61 -1.98 35.87
C ARG A 74 10.63 -0.46 35.65
N ALA A 75 10.98 -0.01 34.44
CA ALA A 75 11.04 1.40 34.07
C ALA A 75 9.65 2.03 33.78
N SER A 76 8.60 1.21 33.60
CA SER A 76 7.24 1.67 33.27
C SER A 76 6.69 2.71 34.25
N SER A 77 6.98 2.55 35.56
CA SER A 77 6.51 3.44 36.62
C SER A 77 7.46 4.60 36.94
N LYS A 78 8.56 4.74 36.19
CA LYS A 78 9.63 5.73 36.44
C LYS A 78 9.54 6.89 35.44
N PRO A 79 9.02 8.06 35.83
CA PRO A 79 8.92 9.21 34.92
C PRO A 79 10.29 9.75 34.48
N GLU A 80 11.35 9.47 35.24
CA GLU A 80 12.71 9.95 34.98
C GLU A 80 13.32 9.35 33.70
N LEU A 81 12.83 8.19 33.23
CA LEU A 81 13.39 7.46 32.08
C LEU A 81 12.58 7.67 30.79
N LYS A 82 12.05 8.88 30.57
CA LYS A 82 11.15 9.14 29.44
C LYS A 82 11.86 8.94 28.09
N LYS A 83 13.05 9.50 27.91
CA LYS A 83 13.81 9.44 26.65
C LYS A 83 14.24 8.01 26.34
N THR A 84 14.78 7.32 27.35
CA THR A 84 15.18 5.91 27.26
C THR A 84 14.02 5.03 26.79
N LYS A 85 12.83 5.20 27.39
CA LYS A 85 11.64 4.42 27.00
C LYS A 85 11.25 4.66 25.54
N ILE A 86 11.32 5.90 25.07
CA ILE A 86 11.03 6.24 23.67
C ILE A 86 12.04 5.57 22.73
N GLU A 87 13.33 5.63 23.05
CA GLU A 87 14.39 5.04 22.23
C GLU A 87 14.25 3.51 22.14
N ILE A 88 13.95 2.85 23.26
CA ILE A 88 13.69 1.41 23.28
C ILE A 88 12.48 1.06 22.42
N LEU A 89 11.40 1.83 22.50
CA LEU A 89 10.20 1.57 21.69
C LEU A 89 10.45 1.77 20.19
N GLN A 90 11.29 2.74 19.81
CA GLN A 90 11.72 2.94 18.42
C GLN A 90 12.60 1.78 17.93
N PHE A 91 13.55 1.34 18.75
CA PHE A 91 14.36 0.17 18.47
C PHE A 91 13.50 -1.09 18.33
N LEU A 92 12.55 -1.33 19.25
CA LEU A 92 11.64 -2.48 19.19
C LEU A 92 10.81 -2.48 17.91
N LYS A 93 10.33 -1.32 17.44
CA LYS A 93 9.65 -1.21 16.15
C LYS A 93 10.56 -1.70 15.01
N PHE A 94 11.78 -1.17 14.90
CA PHE A 94 12.72 -1.58 13.86
C PHE A 94 13.11 -3.06 13.97
N PHE A 95 13.30 -3.55 15.20
CA PHE A 95 13.69 -4.92 15.45
C PHE A 95 12.60 -5.92 15.07
N VAL A 96 11.33 -5.62 15.36
CA VAL A 96 10.19 -6.46 14.94
C VAL A 96 10.07 -6.50 13.41
N GLU A 97 10.33 -5.38 12.70
CA GLU A 97 10.45 -5.32 11.24
C GLU A 97 11.53 -6.27 10.70
N SER A 98 12.71 -6.25 11.30
CA SER A 98 13.85 -7.05 10.85
C SER A 98 13.71 -8.54 11.22
N ALA A 99 13.24 -8.85 12.43
CA ALA A 99 13.12 -10.23 12.92
C ALA A 99 11.98 -11.01 12.26
N SER A 100 10.94 -10.33 11.77
CA SER A 100 9.79 -10.93 11.08
C SER A 100 9.23 -12.15 11.86
N ASN A 101 9.04 -13.31 11.22
CA ASN A 101 8.46 -14.49 11.86
C ASN A 101 9.27 -15.08 13.03
N LYS A 102 10.54 -14.71 13.20
CA LYS A 102 11.38 -15.24 14.29
C LYS A 102 10.98 -14.69 15.67
N ILE A 103 10.22 -13.59 15.72
CA ILE A 103 9.76 -12.96 16.97
C ILE A 103 8.56 -13.70 17.60
N LEU A 104 7.84 -14.53 16.84
CA LEU A 104 6.58 -15.15 17.25
C LEU A 104 6.64 -15.90 18.60
N PRO A 105 7.71 -16.65 18.93
CA PRO A 105 7.83 -17.31 20.24
C PRO A 105 7.79 -16.34 21.44
N TYR A 106 8.17 -15.07 21.23
CA TYR A 106 8.21 -14.03 22.25
C TYR A 106 7.04 -13.05 22.14
N ALA A 107 6.12 -13.24 21.19
CA ALA A 107 5.07 -12.29 20.87
C ALA A 107 4.13 -11.99 22.04
N VAL A 108 3.70 -13.01 22.78
CA VAL A 108 2.79 -12.83 23.93
C VAL A 108 3.46 -12.03 25.05
N GLU A 109 4.75 -12.27 25.31
CA GLU A 109 5.50 -11.54 26.34
C GLU A 109 5.74 -10.09 25.92
N LEU A 110 6.19 -9.87 24.69
CA LEU A 110 6.39 -8.53 24.12
C LEU A 110 5.09 -7.73 24.13
N LYS A 111 3.96 -8.31 23.68
CA LYS A 111 2.63 -7.71 23.79
C LYS A 111 2.32 -7.30 25.22
N THR A 112 2.61 -8.17 26.19
CA THR A 112 2.27 -7.94 27.60
C THR A 112 3.04 -6.75 28.15
N VAL A 113 4.34 -6.66 27.85
CA VAL A 113 5.17 -5.52 28.28
C VAL A 113 4.73 -4.22 27.60
N LEU A 114 4.44 -4.23 26.31
CA LEU A 114 3.95 -3.04 25.59
C LEU A 114 2.62 -2.53 26.18
N LEU A 115 1.70 -3.42 26.54
CA LEU A 115 0.45 -3.05 27.20
C LEU A 115 0.65 -2.55 28.65
N ILE A 116 1.63 -3.09 29.38
CA ILE A 116 1.98 -2.57 30.71
C ILE A 116 2.46 -1.12 30.61
N ILE A 117 3.40 -0.83 29.69
CA ILE A 117 3.89 0.53 29.47
C ILE A 117 2.73 1.45 29.08
N PHE A 118 1.87 1.01 28.17
CA PHE A 118 0.73 1.78 27.71
C PHE A 118 -0.25 2.15 28.83
N ASN A 119 -0.50 1.25 29.77
CA ASN A 119 -1.47 1.43 30.85
C ASN A 119 -0.89 2.15 32.09
N VAL A 120 0.39 1.95 32.37
CA VAL A 120 1.05 2.47 33.59
C VAL A 120 1.68 3.85 33.37
N ASP A 121 2.27 4.09 32.19
CA ASP A 121 3.02 5.32 31.96
C ASP A 121 2.08 6.54 31.88
N SER A 122 2.51 7.66 32.45
CA SER A 122 1.73 8.91 32.46
C SER A 122 1.98 9.77 31.23
N ALA A 123 3.12 9.60 30.55
CA ALA A 123 3.51 10.39 29.39
C ALA A 123 2.79 9.90 28.12
N SER A 124 2.01 10.77 27.48
CA SER A 124 1.30 10.46 26.23
C SER A 124 2.22 9.97 25.11
N ASP A 125 3.44 10.49 25.05
CA ASP A 125 4.38 10.23 23.96
C ASP A 125 4.97 8.81 24.08
N VAL A 126 5.25 8.39 25.32
CA VAL A 126 5.69 7.02 25.63
C VAL A 126 4.56 6.03 25.36
N ARG A 127 3.33 6.35 25.79
CA ARG A 127 2.14 5.54 25.48
C ARG A 127 1.87 5.45 23.98
N ALA A 128 2.05 6.53 23.23
CA ALA A 128 1.90 6.52 21.78
C ALA A 128 2.99 5.68 21.09
N GLY A 129 4.22 5.70 21.63
CA GLY A 129 5.34 4.92 21.12
C GLY A 129 5.17 3.40 21.20
N THR A 130 4.21 2.88 21.96
CA THR A 130 3.94 1.42 22.01
C THR A 130 3.20 0.91 20.77
N PHE A 131 2.39 1.76 20.12
CA PHE A 131 1.52 1.35 19.02
C PHE A 131 2.26 0.86 17.77
N PRO A 132 3.37 1.46 17.30
CA PRO A 132 4.07 0.97 16.11
C PRO A 132 4.56 -0.48 16.25
N ALA A 133 5.26 -0.80 17.34
CA ALA A 133 5.73 -2.15 17.61
C ALA A 133 4.55 -3.12 17.85
N LEU A 134 3.52 -2.70 18.58
CA LEU A 134 2.34 -3.53 18.84
C LEU A 134 1.55 -3.84 17.56
N SER A 135 1.32 -2.84 16.71
CA SER A 135 0.59 -2.99 15.44
C SER A 135 1.28 -3.98 14.53
N GLN A 136 2.60 -3.85 14.41
CA GLN A 136 3.36 -4.77 13.61
C GLN A 136 3.37 -6.19 14.17
N LEU A 137 3.51 -6.33 15.49
CA LEU A 137 3.46 -7.63 16.15
C LEU A 137 2.12 -8.33 15.86
N ILE A 138 1.02 -7.59 15.89
CA ILE A 138 -0.32 -8.08 15.55
C ILE A 138 -0.42 -8.50 14.09
N GLU A 139 0.15 -7.75 13.14
CA GLU A 139 0.18 -8.15 11.73
C GLU A 139 0.97 -9.45 11.48
N LEU A 140 2.10 -9.61 12.15
CA LEU A 140 2.93 -10.83 12.06
C LEU A 140 2.28 -12.04 12.74
N SER A 141 1.52 -11.80 13.81
CA SER A 141 0.88 -12.86 14.61
C SER A 141 -0.43 -13.38 14.02
N ALA A 142 -0.83 -12.94 12.83
CA ALA A 142 -2.02 -13.43 12.16
C ALA A 142 -1.91 -14.95 11.90
N GLY A 143 -2.79 -15.75 12.53
CA GLY A 143 -2.77 -17.21 12.49
C GLY A 143 -1.84 -17.88 13.52
N PHE A 144 -1.32 -17.14 14.49
CA PHE A 144 -0.56 -17.68 15.61
C PHE A 144 -1.48 -17.92 16.84
N ALA A 145 -1.70 -19.19 17.18
CA ALA A 145 -2.70 -19.63 18.16
C ALA A 145 -2.56 -18.98 19.55
N ASP A 146 -1.33 -18.81 20.05
CA ASP A 146 -1.14 -18.21 21.38
C ASP A 146 -1.59 -16.75 21.43
N MET A 147 -1.42 -16.01 20.33
CA MET A 147 -1.87 -14.62 20.23
C MET A 147 -3.39 -14.51 20.10
N GLU A 148 -4.05 -15.47 19.43
CA GLU A 148 -5.52 -15.50 19.26
C GLU A 148 -6.26 -15.47 20.61
N SER A 149 -5.73 -16.19 21.61
CA SER A 149 -6.31 -16.25 22.96
C SER A 149 -6.30 -14.91 23.73
N GLU A 150 -5.48 -13.97 23.30
CA GLU A 150 -5.26 -12.69 23.98
C GLU A 150 -6.01 -11.52 23.30
N ILE A 151 -6.49 -11.71 22.07
CA ILE A 151 -7.13 -10.65 21.26
C ILE A 151 -8.37 -10.08 21.95
N ASP A 152 -9.19 -10.91 22.57
CA ASP A 152 -10.42 -10.47 23.25
C ASP A 152 -10.15 -9.53 24.43
N LYS A 153 -9.09 -9.81 25.20
CA LYS A 153 -8.64 -8.95 26.31
C LYS A 153 -8.11 -7.62 25.80
N MET A 154 -7.39 -7.64 24.68
CA MET A 154 -6.88 -6.42 24.04
C MET A 154 -8.03 -5.56 23.50
N ALA A 155 -8.96 -6.17 22.76
CA ALA A 155 -10.12 -5.48 22.18
C ALA A 155 -10.94 -4.79 23.28
N THR A 156 -11.29 -5.50 24.36
CA THR A 156 -12.01 -4.93 25.51
C THR A 156 -11.25 -3.78 26.16
N THR A 157 -9.94 -3.93 26.40
CA THR A 157 -9.10 -2.86 26.98
C THR A 157 -9.15 -1.57 26.16
N PHE A 158 -8.99 -1.66 24.84
CA PHE A 158 -9.02 -0.46 23.99
C PHE A 158 -10.44 0.08 23.78
N LEU A 159 -11.47 -0.77 23.76
CA LEU A 159 -12.87 -0.35 23.72
C LEU A 159 -13.27 0.43 24.99
N ASP A 160 -12.89 -0.04 26.16
CA ASP A 160 -13.14 0.64 27.44
C ASP A 160 -12.42 2.00 27.49
N LEU A 161 -11.23 2.08 26.89
CA LEU A 161 -10.46 3.32 26.81
C LEU A 161 -11.15 4.37 25.94
N ILE A 162 -11.67 3.98 24.77
CA ILE A 162 -12.39 4.92 23.87
C ILE A 162 -13.83 5.22 24.30
N GLY A 163 -14.42 4.36 25.13
CA GLY A 163 -15.76 4.50 25.68
C GLY A 163 -15.75 5.13 27.08
N LEU A 164 -15.47 4.31 28.09
CA LEU A 164 -15.56 4.67 29.52
C LEU A 164 -14.50 5.70 29.95
N GLN A 165 -13.29 5.65 29.37
CA GLN A 165 -12.18 6.54 29.74
C GLN A 165 -11.93 7.66 28.72
N SER A 166 -12.88 7.91 27.82
CA SER A 166 -12.69 8.86 26.72
C SER A 166 -12.37 10.27 27.21
N THR A 167 -13.00 10.75 28.29
CA THR A 167 -12.76 12.12 28.78
C THR A 167 -11.38 12.35 29.39
N LYS A 168 -10.68 11.28 29.80
CA LYS A 168 -9.35 11.35 30.43
C LYS A 168 -8.20 11.08 29.46
N THR A 169 -8.53 10.70 28.23
CA THR A 169 -7.55 10.26 27.23
C THR A 169 -7.26 11.38 26.24
N THR A 170 -5.98 11.55 25.87
CA THR A 170 -5.57 12.56 24.87
C THR A 170 -6.07 12.18 23.48
N ALA A 171 -6.27 13.18 22.61
CA ALA A 171 -6.71 13.00 21.22
C ALA A 171 -5.82 12.00 20.43
N THR A 172 -4.49 12.08 20.60
CA THR A 172 -3.54 11.18 19.95
C THR A 172 -3.75 9.73 20.35
N ILE A 173 -3.89 9.44 21.64
CA ILE A 173 -4.07 8.07 22.13
C ILE A 173 -5.43 7.51 21.71
N LYS A 174 -6.48 8.33 21.68
CA LYS A 174 -7.78 7.93 21.12
C LYS A 174 -7.67 7.55 19.64
N GLY A 175 -7.03 8.39 18.84
CA GLY A 175 -6.82 8.13 17.41
C GLY A 175 -6.07 6.82 17.17
N LEU A 176 -4.95 6.62 17.88
CA LEU A 176 -4.16 5.38 17.78
C LEU A 176 -4.95 4.14 18.24
N SER A 177 -5.73 4.26 19.32
CA SER A 177 -6.57 3.16 19.82
C SER A 177 -7.66 2.77 18.81
N LEU A 178 -8.27 3.76 18.14
CA LEU A 178 -9.25 3.54 17.08
C LEU A 178 -8.61 2.84 15.87
N ALA A 179 -7.46 3.31 15.41
CA ALA A 179 -6.72 2.66 14.31
C ALA A 179 -6.35 1.21 14.68
N PHE A 180 -5.89 0.98 15.91
CA PHE A 180 -5.50 -0.33 16.41
C PHE A 180 -6.68 -1.32 16.50
N LEU A 181 -7.86 -0.87 16.95
CA LEU A 181 -9.08 -1.69 16.94
C LEU A 181 -9.46 -2.12 15.51
N GLY A 182 -9.28 -1.23 14.53
CA GLY A 182 -9.45 -1.58 13.12
C GLY A 182 -8.44 -2.62 12.67
N LEU A 183 -7.19 -2.52 13.09
CA LEU A 183 -6.15 -3.50 12.78
C LEU A 183 -6.49 -4.89 13.32
N LEU A 184 -7.04 -4.98 14.53
CA LEU A 184 -7.55 -6.25 15.07
C LEU A 184 -8.67 -6.82 14.19
N CYS A 185 -9.55 -5.98 13.63
CA CYS A 185 -10.59 -6.43 12.68
C CYS A 185 -10.00 -7.00 11.37
N LYS A 186 -8.88 -6.44 10.88
CA LYS A 186 -8.18 -6.94 9.70
C LYS A 186 -7.48 -8.28 9.95
N CYS A 187 -6.79 -8.42 11.09
CA CYS A 187 -5.95 -9.59 11.37
C CYS A 187 -6.71 -10.76 12.03
N PHE A 188 -7.71 -10.47 12.88
CA PHE A 188 -8.44 -11.46 13.68
C PHE A 188 -9.96 -11.29 13.56
N PRO A 189 -10.54 -11.46 12.35
CA PRO A 189 -11.96 -11.19 12.11
C PRO A 189 -12.92 -12.06 12.93
N GLU A 190 -12.57 -13.33 13.21
CA GLU A 190 -13.45 -14.24 13.97
C GLU A 190 -13.66 -13.78 15.43
N HIS A 191 -12.59 -13.30 16.08
CA HIS A 191 -12.67 -12.76 17.44
C HIS A 191 -13.37 -11.40 17.47
N MET A 192 -13.12 -10.55 16.47
CA MET A 192 -13.67 -9.21 16.40
C MET A 192 -15.14 -9.15 15.96
N ARG A 193 -15.71 -10.24 15.43
CA ARG A 193 -17.10 -10.30 14.96
C ARG A 193 -18.11 -9.80 16.01
N LYS A 194 -17.95 -10.19 17.28
CA LYS A 194 -18.84 -9.78 18.38
C LYS A 194 -18.78 -8.30 18.76
N TYR A 195 -17.69 -7.61 18.41
CA TYR A 195 -17.51 -6.17 18.67
C TYR A 195 -17.78 -5.30 17.43
N SER A 196 -17.81 -5.92 16.25
CA SER A 196 -17.79 -5.23 14.95
C SER A 196 -19.03 -4.39 14.64
N ASP A 197 -20.23 -4.95 14.84
CA ASP A 197 -21.53 -4.33 14.53
C ASP A 197 -22.47 -4.53 15.73
N PRO A 198 -23.15 -3.49 16.28
CA PRO A 198 -23.12 -2.07 15.90
C PRO A 198 -22.08 -1.23 16.66
N LEU A 199 -21.36 -1.83 17.60
CA LEU A 199 -20.57 -1.08 18.58
C LEU A 199 -19.37 -0.34 17.96
N LEU A 200 -18.48 -1.07 17.29
CA LEU A 200 -17.24 -0.48 16.78
C LEU A 200 -17.49 0.46 15.59
N ILE A 201 -18.33 0.03 14.63
CA ILE A 201 -18.72 0.87 13.50
C ILE A 201 -19.44 2.15 13.95
N GLY A 202 -20.37 2.04 14.89
CA GLY A 202 -21.07 3.20 15.46
C GLY A 202 -20.11 4.19 16.10
N GLN A 203 -19.06 3.69 16.76
CA GLN A 203 -18.04 4.55 17.37
C GLN A 203 -17.17 5.28 16.34
N TYR A 204 -16.75 4.61 15.26
CA TYR A 204 -16.04 5.28 14.16
C TYR A 204 -16.91 6.37 13.52
N LEU A 205 -18.15 6.03 13.17
CA LEU A 205 -19.07 6.97 12.54
C LEU A 205 -19.42 8.14 13.44
N LYS A 206 -19.54 7.92 14.76
CA LYS A 206 -19.76 8.97 15.75
C LYS A 206 -18.60 9.98 15.75
N TYR A 207 -17.36 9.51 15.89
CA TYR A 207 -16.20 10.40 15.91
C TYR A 207 -16.02 11.14 14.59
N LEU A 208 -16.24 10.46 13.45
CA LEU A 208 -16.20 11.10 12.14
C LEU A 208 -17.31 12.13 11.96
N HIS A 209 -18.53 11.86 12.44
CA HIS A 209 -19.62 12.81 12.39
C HIS A 209 -19.33 14.07 13.25
N GLU A 210 -18.86 13.86 14.48
CA GLU A 210 -18.53 14.94 15.41
C GLU A 210 -17.42 15.84 14.88
N HIS A 211 -16.49 15.31 14.09
CA HIS A 211 -15.37 16.10 13.59
C HIS A 211 -15.57 16.59 12.14
N LEU A 212 -16.10 15.80 11.21
CA LEU A 212 -16.22 16.19 9.79
C LEU A 212 -17.56 16.86 9.42
N VAL A 213 -18.52 16.87 10.34
CA VAL A 213 -19.86 17.41 10.07
C VAL A 213 -20.21 18.55 11.02
N ARG A 214 -19.97 18.38 12.31
CA ARG A 214 -20.18 19.47 13.28
C ARG A 214 -19.02 20.45 13.20
N ASP A 215 -19.34 21.73 13.06
CA ASP A 215 -18.35 22.81 13.18
C ASP A 215 -17.99 22.98 14.66
N VAL A 216 -17.16 22.08 15.19
CA VAL A 216 -16.70 22.14 16.57
C VAL A 216 -15.48 23.06 16.66
N VAL A 217 -15.52 24.01 17.60
CA VAL A 217 -14.48 25.04 17.86
C VAL A 217 -13.09 24.44 18.12
N LYS A 218 -13.01 23.18 18.58
CA LYS A 218 -11.77 22.44 18.81
C LYS A 218 -11.79 21.13 18.03
N PHE A 219 -11.27 21.18 16.80
CA PHE A 219 -11.24 20.05 15.89
C PHE A 219 -10.10 19.09 16.25
N GLU A 220 -10.41 17.94 16.86
CA GLU A 220 -9.42 16.90 17.20
C GLU A 220 -9.10 16.03 15.96
N MET A 221 -8.34 16.59 15.02
CA MET A 221 -8.02 15.95 13.73
C MET A 221 -7.39 14.57 13.84
N LEU A 222 -6.61 14.33 14.90
CA LEU A 222 -5.95 13.05 15.16
C LEU A 222 -6.96 11.93 15.47
N VAL A 223 -8.08 12.25 16.13
CA VAL A 223 -9.14 11.27 16.43
C VAL A 223 -9.87 10.91 15.14
N ALA A 224 -10.20 11.90 14.31
CA ALA A 224 -10.83 11.68 13.01
C ALA A 224 -9.94 10.87 12.06
N ALA A 225 -8.63 11.19 12.00
CA ALA A 225 -7.67 10.44 11.20
C ALA A 225 -7.55 8.98 11.66
N GLY A 226 -7.42 8.75 12.97
CA GLY A 226 -7.37 7.40 13.54
C GLY A 226 -8.67 6.61 13.37
N ALA A 227 -9.84 7.26 13.45
CA ALA A 227 -11.13 6.65 13.13
C ALA A 227 -11.22 6.23 11.66
N MET A 228 -10.74 7.09 10.75
CA MET A 228 -10.69 6.79 9.32
C MET A 228 -9.74 5.63 9.03
N GLU A 229 -8.55 5.63 9.62
CA GLU A 229 -7.58 4.54 9.51
C GLU A 229 -8.12 3.22 10.07
N GLY A 230 -8.81 3.28 11.21
CA GLY A 230 -9.51 2.13 11.78
C GLY A 230 -10.58 1.57 10.82
N LEU A 231 -11.32 2.43 10.13
CA LEU A 231 -12.28 2.01 9.09
C LEU A 231 -11.60 1.35 7.88
N ILE A 232 -10.44 1.84 7.45
CA ILE A 232 -9.68 1.20 6.36
C ILE A 232 -9.40 -0.26 6.70
N TYR A 233 -8.96 -0.55 7.92
CA TYR A 233 -8.69 -1.92 8.34
C TYR A 233 -9.97 -2.73 8.58
N TYR A 234 -10.99 -2.12 9.17
CA TYR A 234 -12.29 -2.75 9.42
C TYR A 234 -12.94 -3.26 8.12
N LEU A 235 -12.96 -2.43 7.07
CA LEU A 235 -13.64 -2.71 5.80
C LEU A 235 -13.00 -3.85 4.98
N VAL A 236 -11.83 -4.35 5.38
CA VAL A 236 -11.19 -5.50 4.73
C VAL A 236 -12.03 -6.77 4.90
N ASN A 237 -12.58 -6.99 6.10
CA ASN A 237 -13.33 -8.21 6.45
C ASN A 237 -14.79 -7.94 6.81
N PHE A 238 -15.13 -6.72 7.20
CA PHE A 238 -16.48 -6.34 7.64
C PHE A 238 -17.07 -5.31 6.69
N VAL A 239 -18.13 -5.69 5.99
CA VAL A 239 -18.92 -4.76 5.19
C VAL A 239 -20.13 -4.33 6.01
N PRO A 240 -20.30 -3.03 6.30
CA PRO A 240 -21.45 -2.53 7.05
C PRO A 240 -22.78 -2.95 6.41
N SER A 241 -23.74 -3.36 7.25
CA SER A 241 -25.06 -3.76 6.77
C SER A 241 -25.77 -2.58 6.06
N ALA A 242 -26.48 -2.88 4.96
CA ALA A 242 -27.25 -1.90 4.19
C ALA A 242 -28.55 -1.44 4.90
N ILE A 243 -28.79 -1.88 6.14
CA ILE A 243 -30.02 -1.57 6.87
C ILE A 243 -29.99 -0.11 7.33
N PRO A 244 -30.94 0.74 6.91
CA PRO A 244 -31.03 2.12 7.39
C PRO A 244 -31.33 2.14 8.90
N VAL A 245 -30.55 2.89 9.66
CA VAL A 245 -30.86 3.15 11.08
C VAL A 245 -31.93 4.24 11.15
N ALA A 246 -33.19 3.81 11.26
CA ALA A 246 -34.41 4.58 11.53
C ALA A 246 -34.87 5.63 10.48
N GLN A 247 -36.19 5.71 10.28
CA GLN A 247 -36.84 6.68 9.39
C GLN A 247 -36.70 8.13 9.92
N PRO A 248 -36.54 9.14 9.04
CA PRO A 248 -36.48 10.53 9.46
C PRO A 248 -37.83 10.95 10.06
N THR A 249 -37.80 11.47 11.29
CA THR A 249 -38.97 12.15 11.84
C THR A 249 -39.12 13.49 11.11
N LEU A 250 -40.32 13.72 10.57
CA LEU A 250 -40.65 14.91 9.77
C LEU A 250 -40.44 16.19 10.59
N ILE A 251 -39.30 16.88 10.39
CA ILE A 251 -39.12 18.24 10.91
C ILE A 251 -39.83 19.21 9.98
N ARG A 252 -41.08 19.52 10.35
CA ARG A 252 -41.90 20.56 9.74
C ARG A 252 -41.50 21.90 10.37
N ASN A 253 -40.54 22.61 9.76
CA ASN A 253 -40.48 24.07 9.61
C ASN A 253 -39.12 24.50 9.02
N LYS A 254 -39.15 25.46 8.09
CA LYS A 254 -38.00 25.90 7.29
C LYS A 254 -37.35 27.16 7.89
N SER A 255 -36.18 27.02 8.50
CA SER A 255 -35.19 28.10 8.67
C SER A 255 -33.82 27.68 8.09
N LYS A 256 -32.88 28.63 7.91
CA LYS A 256 -31.55 28.36 7.33
C LYS A 256 -30.66 27.47 8.22
N ASP A 257 -30.84 27.51 9.54
CA ASP A 257 -30.17 26.59 10.47
C ASP A 257 -30.78 25.18 10.43
N ASP A 258 -32.07 25.08 10.06
CA ASP A 258 -32.74 23.80 9.86
C ASP A 258 -32.23 23.07 8.62
N GLU A 259 -31.82 23.74 7.54
CA GLU A 259 -31.25 23.06 6.35
C GLU A 259 -29.96 22.30 6.67
N LYS A 260 -29.09 22.87 7.52
CA LYS A 260 -27.87 22.18 7.97
C LYS A 260 -28.22 21.00 8.87
N ARG A 261 -29.13 21.19 9.83
CA ARG A 261 -29.61 20.11 10.73
C ARG A 261 -30.33 19.00 9.95
N ILE A 262 -31.13 19.34 8.94
CA ILE A 262 -31.81 18.40 8.04
C ILE A 262 -30.79 17.61 7.24
N LYS A 263 -29.75 18.24 6.69
CA LYS A 263 -28.66 17.53 6.00
C LYS A 263 -27.87 16.61 6.95
N GLU A 264 -27.62 17.04 8.19
CA GLU A 264 -26.96 16.22 9.22
C GLU A 264 -27.79 15.00 9.64
N GLU A 265 -29.10 15.19 9.78
CA GLU A 265 -30.05 14.15 10.16
C GLU A 265 -30.32 13.18 9.02
N GLN A 266 -30.34 13.67 7.78
CA GLN A 266 -30.40 12.85 6.57
C GLN A 266 -29.16 11.93 6.46
N ILE A 267 -27.95 12.43 6.70
CA ILE A 267 -26.73 11.60 6.75
C ILE A 267 -26.84 10.53 7.86
N ARG A 268 -27.41 10.89 9.02
CA ARG A 268 -27.69 9.98 10.14
C ARG A 268 -28.81 8.96 9.90
N CYS A 269 -29.54 9.04 8.79
CA CYS A 269 -30.54 8.05 8.38
C CYS A 269 -30.06 7.17 7.22
N GLU A 270 -28.93 7.51 6.60
CA GLU A 270 -28.35 6.72 5.51
C GLU A 270 -27.72 5.43 6.03
N SER A 271 -27.51 4.45 5.13
CA SER A 271 -26.77 3.24 5.46
C SER A 271 -25.37 3.59 5.96
N ASP A 272 -24.83 2.80 6.87
CA ASP A 272 -23.51 3.07 7.47
C ASP A 272 -22.42 3.11 6.38
N LEU A 273 -22.55 2.31 5.33
CA LEU A 273 -21.66 2.35 4.17
C LEU A 273 -21.69 3.70 3.44
N LYS A 274 -22.87 4.30 3.26
CA LYS A 274 -23.00 5.62 2.63
C LYS A 274 -22.43 6.73 3.53
N ARG A 275 -22.57 6.61 4.85
CA ARG A 275 -21.93 7.55 5.79
C ARG A 275 -20.41 7.50 5.70
N VAL A 276 -19.83 6.31 5.64
CA VAL A 276 -18.38 6.15 5.43
C VAL A 276 -17.96 6.86 4.14
N TYR A 277 -18.69 6.68 3.04
CA TYR A 277 -18.42 7.35 1.78
C TYR A 277 -18.45 8.88 1.91
N ILE A 278 -19.48 9.44 2.55
CA ILE A 278 -19.62 10.89 2.75
C ILE A 278 -18.45 11.43 3.59
N TYR A 279 -18.07 10.74 4.66
CA TYR A 279 -16.97 11.16 5.52
C TYR A 279 -15.61 11.09 4.80
N ALA A 280 -15.37 10.03 4.03
CA ALA A 280 -14.17 9.94 3.20
C ALA A 280 -14.12 11.05 2.14
N SER A 281 -15.24 11.35 1.51
CA SER A 281 -15.36 12.43 0.51
C SER A 281 -15.08 13.80 1.12
N ARG A 282 -15.61 14.08 2.32
CA ARG A 282 -15.31 15.32 3.05
C ARG A 282 -13.85 15.42 3.48
N ALA A 283 -13.24 14.31 3.88
CA ALA A 283 -11.84 14.27 4.29
C ALA A 283 -10.89 14.64 3.14
N ILE A 284 -11.22 14.28 1.89
CA ILE A 284 -10.40 14.66 0.72
C ILE A 284 -10.72 16.07 0.19
N GLN A 285 -11.90 16.61 0.52
CA GLN A 285 -12.36 17.94 0.11
C GLN A 285 -11.88 19.07 1.04
N THR A 286 -11.35 18.79 2.22
CA THR A 286 -10.75 19.82 3.08
C THR A 286 -9.47 20.39 2.44
N GLN A 287 -9.59 21.54 1.77
CA GLN A 287 -8.55 22.15 0.93
C GLN A 287 -7.53 23.06 1.66
N ASP A 288 -7.57 23.20 2.99
CA ASP A 288 -6.61 24.07 3.70
C ASP A 288 -5.23 23.43 3.85
N GLN A 289 -4.30 23.84 2.98
CA GLN A 289 -2.96 23.28 2.74
C GLN A 289 -1.88 23.61 3.79
N THR A 290 -2.22 24.25 4.91
CA THR A 290 -1.22 24.86 5.82
C THR A 290 -0.91 24.08 7.11
N ASN A 291 -1.66 23.02 7.44
CA ASN A 291 -1.50 22.28 8.71
C ASN A 291 -1.07 20.82 8.53
N LEU A 292 0.08 20.43 9.09
CA LEU A 292 0.61 19.04 9.10
C LEU A 292 -0.40 18.01 9.64
N ASN A 293 -1.19 18.37 10.66
CA ASN A 293 -2.21 17.49 11.24
C ASN A 293 -3.43 17.27 10.32
N ARG A 294 -3.67 18.17 9.35
CA ARG A 294 -4.73 17.99 8.32
C ARG A 294 -4.33 16.94 7.29
N TYR A 295 -3.04 16.80 6.99
CA TYR A 295 -2.55 15.78 6.07
C TYR A 295 -2.80 14.36 6.56
N ALA A 296 -2.80 14.09 7.87
CA ALA A 296 -3.08 12.76 8.40
C ALA A 296 -4.50 12.29 8.02
N LEU A 297 -5.50 13.16 8.18
CA LEU A 297 -6.89 12.88 7.81
C LEU A 297 -7.07 12.73 6.30
N VAL A 298 -6.45 13.61 5.50
CA VAL A 298 -6.47 13.51 4.03
C VAL A 298 -5.82 12.21 3.56
N LYS A 299 -4.65 11.86 4.11
CA LYS A 299 -3.94 10.60 3.79
C LYS A 299 -4.82 9.40 4.11
N ALA A 300 -5.48 9.37 5.26
CA ALA A 300 -6.40 8.29 5.62
C ALA A 300 -7.62 8.25 4.68
N GLY A 301 -8.21 9.39 4.32
CA GLY A 301 -9.31 9.45 3.36
C GLY A 301 -8.91 8.93 1.97
N LEU A 302 -7.75 9.34 1.47
CA LEU A 302 -7.21 8.84 0.19
C LEU A 302 -6.88 7.35 0.25
N GLU A 303 -6.30 6.85 1.34
CA GLU A 303 -6.00 5.43 1.50
C GLU A 303 -7.27 4.59 1.61
N LEU A 304 -8.36 5.12 2.20
CA LEU A 304 -9.68 4.49 2.19
C LEU A 304 -10.19 4.31 0.76
N PHE A 305 -10.11 5.35 -0.08
CA PHE A 305 -10.44 5.20 -1.50
C PHE A 305 -9.49 4.23 -2.21
N ALA A 306 -8.19 4.28 -1.92
CA ALA A 306 -7.20 3.39 -2.53
C ALA A 306 -7.48 1.91 -2.28
N GLN A 307 -7.99 1.55 -1.09
CA GLN A 307 -8.29 0.16 -0.74
C GLN A 307 -9.73 -0.26 -1.05
N HIS A 308 -10.71 0.64 -0.86
CA HIS A 308 -12.12 0.27 -0.77
C HIS A 308 -13.06 0.98 -1.76
N SER A 309 -12.55 1.72 -2.76
CA SER A 309 -13.42 2.44 -3.72
C SER A 309 -14.47 1.55 -4.39
N THR A 310 -14.19 0.26 -4.62
CA THR A 310 -15.15 -0.68 -5.22
C THR A 310 -16.38 -0.93 -4.36
N LEU A 311 -16.31 -0.73 -3.04
CA LEU A 311 -17.47 -0.83 -2.15
C LEU A 311 -18.45 0.34 -2.35
N PHE A 312 -17.96 1.48 -2.84
CA PHE A 312 -18.75 2.71 -3.00
C PHE A 312 -19.19 2.94 -4.45
N THR A 313 -19.18 1.90 -5.29
CA THR A 313 -19.44 1.98 -6.74
C THR A 313 -20.72 2.77 -7.08
N GLU A 314 -21.81 2.54 -6.35
CA GLU A 314 -23.09 3.23 -6.58
C GLU A 314 -23.00 4.73 -6.25
N TYR A 315 -22.36 5.08 -5.12
CA TYR A 315 -22.24 6.48 -4.68
C TYR A 315 -21.20 7.26 -5.50
N LEU A 316 -20.10 6.61 -5.87
CA LEU A 316 -19.06 7.19 -6.71
C LEU A 316 -19.58 7.54 -8.10
N TYR A 317 -20.53 6.76 -8.60
CA TYR A 317 -21.13 7.00 -9.91
C TYR A 317 -21.98 8.28 -9.95
N ASP A 318 -22.57 8.69 -8.83
CA ASP A 318 -23.36 9.93 -8.75
C ASP A 318 -22.45 11.17 -8.60
N ASP A 319 -21.42 11.10 -7.75
CA ASP A 319 -20.55 12.23 -7.40
C ASP A 319 -19.19 12.23 -8.13
N TYR A 320 -19.04 11.46 -9.21
CA TYR A 320 -17.77 11.24 -9.90
C TYR A 320 -17.00 12.51 -10.29
N PRO A 321 -17.62 13.63 -10.77
CA PRO A 321 -16.85 14.79 -11.22
C PRO A 321 -16.10 15.48 -10.08
N GLU A 322 -16.73 15.57 -8.91
CA GLU A 322 -16.18 16.30 -7.76
C GLU A 322 -15.06 15.49 -7.09
N ILE A 323 -15.27 14.18 -6.92
CA ILE A 323 -14.24 13.28 -6.38
C ILE A 323 -13.02 13.24 -7.31
N LEU A 324 -13.25 13.15 -8.62
CA LEU A 324 -12.18 13.16 -9.61
C LEU A 324 -11.38 14.47 -9.58
N ARG A 325 -12.04 15.62 -9.40
CA ARG A 325 -11.38 16.93 -9.23
C ARG A 325 -10.44 16.92 -8.02
N CYS A 326 -10.91 16.42 -6.88
CA CYS A 326 -10.10 16.30 -5.67
C CYS A 326 -8.91 15.35 -5.86
N LEU A 327 -9.13 14.16 -6.43
CA LEU A 327 -8.06 13.18 -6.67
C LEU A 327 -6.98 13.72 -7.61
N ARG A 328 -7.35 14.48 -8.65
CA ARG A 328 -6.40 15.16 -9.53
C ARG A 328 -5.55 16.17 -8.77
N ALA A 329 -6.17 17.02 -7.95
CA ALA A 329 -5.46 18.03 -7.16
C ALA A 329 -4.44 17.39 -6.20
N TRP A 330 -4.78 16.27 -5.56
CA TRP A 330 -3.86 15.54 -4.70
C TRP A 330 -2.76 14.79 -5.46
N ASN A 331 -2.99 14.43 -6.72
CA ASN A 331 -1.99 13.77 -7.56
C ASN A 331 -0.93 14.74 -8.14
N THR A 332 -1.22 16.05 -8.13
CA THR A 332 -0.28 17.11 -8.51
C THR A 332 0.37 17.79 -7.30
N HIS A 333 0.12 17.30 -6.09
CA HIS A 333 0.62 17.90 -4.86
C HIS A 333 2.13 17.63 -4.67
N ASP A 334 2.85 18.57 -4.04
CA ASP A 334 4.32 18.52 -3.86
C ASP A 334 4.78 17.36 -2.95
N ASN A 335 3.96 17.03 -1.94
CA ASN A 335 4.25 15.92 -1.03
C ASN A 335 4.18 14.56 -1.75
N TYR A 336 5.35 13.91 -1.88
CA TYR A 336 5.51 12.61 -2.54
C TYR A 336 4.64 11.49 -1.95
N ASP A 337 4.48 11.41 -0.63
CA ASP A 337 3.68 10.37 0.02
C ASP A 337 2.20 10.52 -0.33
N VAL A 338 1.69 11.75 -0.27
CA VAL A 338 0.30 12.06 -0.61
C VAL A 338 0.05 11.76 -2.08
N LYS A 339 0.97 12.17 -2.96
CA LYS A 339 0.91 11.89 -4.40
C LYS A 339 0.84 10.39 -4.69
N LYS A 340 1.66 9.58 -4.03
CA LYS A 340 1.67 8.12 -4.19
C LYS A 340 0.35 7.47 -3.75
N ILE A 341 -0.22 7.91 -2.63
CA ILE A 341 -1.52 7.43 -2.14
C ILE A 341 -2.64 7.89 -3.08
N ALA A 342 -2.61 9.15 -3.52
CA ALA A 342 -3.58 9.73 -4.45
C ALA A 342 -3.61 8.99 -5.80
N GLN A 343 -2.44 8.59 -6.34
CA GLN A 343 -2.38 7.78 -7.56
C GLN A 343 -3.07 6.42 -7.37
N ARG A 344 -2.85 5.75 -6.23
CA ARG A 344 -3.53 4.48 -5.92
C ARG A 344 -5.05 4.69 -5.76
N ALA A 345 -5.46 5.77 -5.09
CA ALA A 345 -6.86 6.15 -4.93
C ALA A 345 -7.53 6.42 -6.28
N TYR A 346 -6.85 7.13 -7.19
CA TYR A 346 -7.29 7.39 -8.55
C TYR A 346 -7.48 6.09 -9.34
N ASP A 347 -6.51 5.16 -9.30
CA ASP A 347 -6.61 3.89 -10.02
C ASP A 347 -7.79 3.03 -9.51
N THR A 348 -7.99 2.94 -8.19
CA THR A 348 -9.11 2.18 -7.60
C THR A 348 -10.46 2.88 -7.82
N PHE A 349 -10.49 4.21 -7.83
CA PHE A 349 -11.68 5.01 -8.19
C PHE A 349 -12.12 4.73 -9.63
N LEU A 350 -11.19 4.77 -10.59
CA LEU A 350 -11.49 4.44 -11.99
C LEU A 350 -12.04 3.03 -12.13
N LEU A 351 -11.48 2.07 -11.37
CA LEU A 351 -11.99 0.69 -11.34
C LEU A 351 -13.41 0.61 -10.75
N GLY A 352 -13.70 1.38 -9.70
CA GLY A 352 -15.04 1.52 -9.13
C GLY A 352 -16.03 2.03 -10.17
N VAL A 353 -15.74 3.15 -10.83
CA VAL A 353 -16.61 3.71 -11.88
C VAL A 353 -16.77 2.74 -13.05
N ALA A 354 -15.69 2.10 -13.52
CA ALA A 354 -15.77 1.11 -14.59
C ALA A 354 -16.63 -0.11 -14.21
N ASN A 355 -16.64 -0.52 -12.94
CA ASN A 355 -17.54 -1.56 -12.45
C ASN A 355 -19.00 -1.09 -12.40
N ALA A 356 -19.28 0.18 -12.07
CA ALA A 356 -20.63 0.75 -12.13
C ALA A 356 -21.22 0.67 -13.55
N LEU A 357 -20.35 0.85 -14.56
CA LEU A 357 -20.70 0.82 -15.97
C LEU A 357 -20.95 -0.59 -16.54
N LYS A 358 -20.89 -1.66 -15.75
CA LYS A 358 -21.19 -3.01 -16.25
C LYS A 358 -22.71 -3.22 -16.39
N GLU A 359 -23.11 -3.97 -17.43
CA GLU A 359 -24.51 -4.28 -17.75
C GLU A 359 -25.41 -4.74 -16.58
N PRO A 360 -24.99 -5.62 -15.63
CA PRO A 360 -25.84 -6.05 -14.52
C PRO A 360 -26.35 -4.89 -13.63
N ASN A 361 -25.66 -3.75 -13.64
CA ASN A 361 -26.02 -2.58 -12.84
C ASN A 361 -26.99 -1.63 -13.57
N ILE A 362 -27.30 -1.88 -14.85
CA ILE A 362 -28.07 -0.97 -15.70
C ILE A 362 -29.34 -1.66 -16.18
N LYS A 363 -30.46 -1.32 -15.54
CA LYS A 363 -31.76 -1.95 -15.81
C LYS A 363 -32.69 -1.06 -16.60
N THR A 364 -32.48 0.26 -16.57
CA THR A 364 -33.37 1.24 -17.22
C THR A 364 -32.69 1.97 -18.38
N GLN A 365 -33.49 2.46 -19.32
CA GLN A 365 -33.01 3.23 -20.47
C GLN A 365 -32.38 4.57 -20.05
N GLU A 366 -32.84 5.18 -18.96
CA GLU A 366 -32.25 6.41 -18.41
C GLU A 366 -30.86 6.16 -17.80
N GLN A 367 -30.71 5.09 -17.02
CA GLN A 367 -29.39 4.67 -16.50
C GLN A 367 -28.41 4.39 -17.63
N ARG A 368 -28.87 3.77 -18.73
CA ARG A 368 -28.03 3.56 -19.92
C ARG A 368 -27.56 4.88 -20.54
N ARG A 369 -28.43 5.89 -20.63
CA ARG A 369 -28.04 7.23 -21.14
C ARG A 369 -26.98 7.89 -20.25
N ARG A 370 -27.16 7.84 -18.93
CA ARG A 370 -26.15 8.36 -17.98
C ARG A 370 -24.83 7.59 -18.11
N ALA A 371 -24.90 6.26 -18.25
CA ALA A 371 -23.70 5.42 -18.40
C ALA A 371 -22.89 5.80 -19.64
N VAL A 372 -23.56 6.06 -20.76
CA VAL A 372 -22.91 6.54 -21.99
C VAL A 372 -22.28 7.92 -21.79
N GLN A 373 -22.94 8.85 -21.10
CA GLN A 373 -22.37 10.18 -20.81
C GLN A 373 -21.13 10.09 -19.92
N THR A 374 -21.19 9.31 -18.84
CA THR A 374 -20.05 9.06 -17.95
C THR A 374 -18.89 8.42 -18.72
N PHE A 375 -19.18 7.41 -19.54
CA PHE A 375 -18.20 6.76 -20.40
C PHE A 375 -17.52 7.76 -21.34
N GLN A 376 -18.30 8.56 -22.08
CA GLN A 376 -17.76 9.58 -23.00
C GLN A 376 -16.89 10.62 -22.29
N TYR A 377 -17.28 11.04 -21.08
CA TYR A 377 -16.49 11.96 -20.27
C TYR A 377 -15.10 11.40 -19.96
N PHE A 378 -15.00 10.16 -19.45
CA PHE A 378 -13.72 9.54 -19.11
C PHE A 378 -12.87 9.21 -20.33
N ILE A 379 -13.48 8.74 -21.43
CA ILE A 379 -12.76 8.46 -22.67
C ILE A 379 -12.14 9.74 -23.25
N LYS A 380 -12.88 10.84 -23.24
CA LYS A 380 -12.35 12.14 -23.65
C LYS A 380 -11.18 12.56 -22.76
N GLU A 381 -11.31 12.43 -21.44
CA GLU A 381 -10.23 12.75 -20.51
C GLU A 381 -8.95 11.94 -20.78
N PHE A 382 -9.08 10.62 -20.97
CA PHE A 382 -7.91 9.76 -21.22
C PHE A 382 -7.27 10.08 -22.56
N ARG A 383 -8.08 10.39 -23.58
CA ARG A 383 -7.58 10.84 -24.88
C ARG A 383 -6.80 12.14 -24.77
N ASP A 384 -7.36 13.15 -24.10
CA ASP A 384 -6.72 14.46 -23.94
C ASP A 384 -5.35 14.31 -23.24
N LYS A 385 -5.22 13.38 -22.28
CA LYS A 385 -3.95 13.06 -21.61
C LYS A 385 -2.94 12.34 -22.51
N ILE A 386 -3.40 11.40 -23.34
CA ILE A 386 -2.54 10.66 -24.27
C ILE A 386 -2.09 11.53 -25.44
N ASP A 387 -2.96 12.45 -25.88
CA ASP A 387 -2.69 13.33 -27.00
C ASP A 387 -1.90 14.61 -26.65
N SER A 388 -1.67 14.85 -25.35
CA SER A 388 -0.91 16.00 -24.86
C SER A 388 0.49 16.06 -25.50
N PRO A 389 0.89 17.22 -26.07
CA PRO A 389 2.21 17.40 -26.68
C PRO A 389 3.33 17.51 -25.64
N GLU A 390 2.99 17.94 -24.43
CA GLU A 390 3.87 17.95 -23.27
C GLU A 390 3.91 16.52 -22.71
N LEU A 391 4.94 15.76 -23.07
CA LEU A 391 5.17 14.37 -22.68
C LEU A 391 5.49 14.21 -21.19
N GLU A 392 4.60 14.65 -20.29
CA GLU A 392 4.65 14.20 -18.91
C GLU A 392 4.34 12.69 -18.89
N ILE A 393 5.38 11.87 -18.70
CA ILE A 393 5.31 10.40 -18.63
C ILE A 393 4.19 9.94 -17.68
N ARG A 394 3.93 10.73 -16.62
CA ARG A 394 2.87 10.51 -15.66
C ARG A 394 1.46 10.61 -16.27
N ASP A 395 1.17 11.70 -16.97
CA ASP A 395 -0.18 11.95 -17.50
C ASP A 395 -0.51 10.95 -18.60
N LEU A 396 0.50 10.60 -19.38
CA LEU A 396 0.47 9.50 -20.34
C LEU A 396 0.21 8.15 -19.66
N ALA A 397 0.93 7.81 -18.59
CA ALA A 397 0.69 6.60 -17.82
C ALA A 397 -0.72 6.56 -17.21
N MET A 398 -1.27 7.69 -16.79
CA MET A 398 -2.64 7.80 -16.31
C MET A 398 -3.68 7.56 -17.41
N GLY A 399 -3.47 8.11 -18.61
CA GLY A 399 -4.34 7.87 -19.76
C GLY A 399 -4.32 6.41 -20.21
N ILE A 400 -3.12 5.82 -20.32
CA ILE A 400 -2.92 4.40 -20.66
C ILE A 400 -3.65 3.49 -19.65
N ARG A 401 -3.47 3.73 -18.34
CA ARG A 401 -4.16 2.98 -17.29
C ARG A 401 -5.68 3.13 -17.38
N GLY A 402 -6.16 4.35 -17.62
CA GLY A 402 -7.58 4.65 -17.80
C GLY A 402 -8.22 3.81 -18.89
N TYR A 403 -7.61 3.76 -20.08
CA TYR A 403 -8.08 2.90 -21.17
C TYR A 403 -8.04 1.41 -20.83
N GLY A 404 -6.98 0.94 -20.16
CA GLY A 404 -6.91 -0.45 -19.71
C GLY A 404 -8.02 -0.83 -18.73
N ILE A 405 -8.44 0.07 -17.84
CA ILE A 405 -9.51 -0.16 -16.87
C ILE A 405 -10.89 -0.10 -17.55
N PHE A 406 -11.09 0.84 -18.47
CA PHE A 406 -12.37 1.05 -19.17
C PHE A 406 -12.55 0.18 -20.42
N ALA A 407 -11.60 -0.70 -20.76
CA ALA A 407 -11.65 -1.56 -21.93
C ALA A 407 -12.98 -2.33 -22.10
N ASN A 408 -13.51 -2.88 -21.00
CA ASN A 408 -14.81 -3.56 -21.01
C ASN A 408 -15.96 -2.59 -21.30
N ALA A 409 -15.96 -1.40 -20.70
CA ALA A 409 -16.96 -0.38 -20.99
C ALA A 409 -16.89 0.11 -22.45
N CYS A 410 -15.69 0.14 -23.05
CA CYS A 410 -15.53 0.48 -24.47
C CYS A 410 -16.25 -0.51 -25.39
N LYS A 411 -16.26 -1.81 -25.04
CA LYS A 411 -17.02 -2.82 -25.78
C LYS A 411 -18.53 -2.68 -25.60
N LEU A 412 -18.99 -2.26 -24.42
CA LEU A 412 -20.41 -2.14 -24.09
C LEU A 412 -21.07 -0.89 -24.69
N TYR A 413 -20.34 0.23 -24.76
CA TYR A 413 -20.89 1.53 -25.18
C TYR A 413 -20.27 2.12 -26.44
N GLY A 414 -19.07 1.69 -26.82
CA GLY A 414 -18.39 2.12 -28.04
C GLY A 414 -18.75 1.24 -29.24
N THR A 415 -18.48 1.72 -30.46
CA THR A 415 -18.54 0.89 -31.66
C THR A 415 -17.26 0.08 -31.81
N GLU A 416 -17.29 -1.03 -32.56
CA GLU A 416 -16.06 -1.81 -32.83
C GLU A 416 -14.99 -0.96 -33.53
N GLU A 417 -15.39 0.02 -34.34
CA GLU A 417 -14.47 0.95 -35.01
C GLU A 417 -13.81 1.91 -34.01
N ASP A 418 -14.56 2.43 -33.03
CA ASP A 418 -14.02 3.29 -31.97
C ASP A 418 -12.99 2.54 -31.12
N VAL A 419 -13.27 1.29 -30.75
CA VAL A 419 -12.35 0.46 -29.96
C VAL A 419 -11.07 0.18 -30.76
N LYS A 420 -11.17 -0.12 -32.06
CA LYS A 420 -10.01 -0.30 -32.94
C LYS A 420 -9.20 0.98 -33.09
N PHE A 421 -9.87 2.13 -33.28
CA PHE A 421 -9.22 3.44 -33.38
C PHE A 421 -8.46 3.78 -32.10
N MET A 422 -9.07 3.55 -30.93
CA MET A 422 -8.42 3.73 -29.64
C MET A 422 -7.20 2.81 -29.46
N PHE A 423 -7.33 1.54 -29.83
CA PHE A 423 -6.24 0.57 -29.76
C PHE A 423 -5.06 0.96 -30.67
N ALA A 424 -5.35 1.39 -31.91
CA ALA A 424 -4.36 1.88 -32.85
C ALA A 424 -3.65 3.15 -32.34
N GLY A 425 -4.42 4.12 -31.85
CA GLY A 425 -3.88 5.36 -31.27
C GLY A 425 -2.99 5.10 -30.06
N LEU A 426 -3.39 4.15 -29.19
CA LEU A 426 -2.57 3.72 -28.06
C LEU A 426 -1.25 3.13 -28.54
N ILE A 427 -1.27 2.14 -29.45
CA ILE A 427 -0.06 1.52 -30.02
C ILE A 427 0.87 2.56 -30.64
N GLN A 428 0.33 3.48 -31.45
CA GLN A 428 1.12 4.54 -32.07
C GLN A 428 1.83 5.40 -31.02
N ARG A 429 1.13 5.78 -29.95
CA ARG A 429 1.70 6.53 -28.83
C ARG A 429 2.71 5.69 -28.06
N CYS A 430 2.47 4.39 -27.88
CA CYS A 430 3.43 3.46 -27.28
C CYS A 430 4.75 3.46 -28.06
N GLU A 431 4.68 3.38 -29.38
CA GLU A 431 5.85 3.44 -30.24
C GLU A 431 6.54 4.80 -30.15
N GLN A 432 5.80 5.91 -30.12
CA GLN A 432 6.40 7.24 -29.91
C GLN A 432 7.11 7.40 -28.56
N ILE A 433 6.75 6.66 -27.52
CA ILE A 433 7.45 6.68 -26.22
C ILE A 433 8.67 5.75 -26.26
N ALA A 434 8.52 4.58 -26.88
CA ALA A 434 9.53 3.54 -26.95
C ALA A 434 10.67 3.87 -27.94
N MET A 435 10.37 4.64 -28.99
CA MET A 435 11.22 4.83 -30.17
C MET A 435 12.01 6.16 -30.29
N PRO A 436 11.93 7.20 -29.41
CA PRO A 436 12.72 8.42 -29.59
C PRO A 436 14.23 8.27 -29.39
N THR A 437 14.75 7.09 -29.04
CA THR A 437 16.19 6.90 -28.84
C THR A 437 16.66 5.50 -29.24
N ILE A 438 16.33 5.08 -30.47
CA ILE A 438 17.14 4.08 -31.16
C ILE A 438 18.38 4.80 -31.73
N SER A 439 19.26 5.16 -30.81
CA SER A 439 20.70 5.18 -31.06
C SER A 439 21.27 4.16 -30.08
N LEU A 440 21.03 2.88 -30.37
CA LEU A 440 21.52 1.71 -29.65
C LEU A 440 23.07 1.59 -29.64
N SER A 441 23.79 2.70 -29.77
CA SER A 441 25.25 2.75 -29.83
C SER A 441 25.91 3.80 -28.94
N GLN A 442 25.19 4.71 -28.25
CA GLN A 442 25.85 5.78 -27.46
C GLN A 442 25.20 6.15 -26.11
N ALA A 443 24.08 5.56 -25.70
CA ALA A 443 23.40 5.93 -24.45
C ALA A 443 23.55 4.87 -23.34
N ALA A 444 24.77 4.36 -23.12
CA ALA A 444 25.03 3.44 -22.01
C ALA A 444 24.79 4.09 -20.62
N ASP A 445 24.74 5.42 -20.53
CA ASP A 445 24.76 6.14 -19.24
C ASP A 445 23.47 6.85 -18.82
N VAL A 446 22.39 6.84 -19.62
CA VAL A 446 21.14 7.52 -19.23
C VAL A 446 20.01 6.50 -19.08
N PHE A 447 19.76 6.13 -17.82
CA PHE A 447 18.54 5.41 -17.42
C PHE A 447 17.34 6.29 -17.71
N ASP A 448 16.55 5.91 -18.69
CA ASP A 448 15.40 6.70 -19.11
C ASP A 448 14.14 6.26 -18.37
N GLU A 449 13.55 7.19 -17.61
CA GLU A 449 12.34 6.97 -16.82
C GLU A 449 11.15 6.52 -17.68
N ARG A 450 11.16 6.81 -18.99
CA ARG A 450 10.12 6.40 -19.95
C ARG A 450 9.94 4.88 -20.00
N PHE A 451 11.01 4.11 -19.75
CA PHE A 451 10.93 2.64 -19.81
C PHE A 451 10.12 2.04 -18.65
N TYR A 452 10.00 2.74 -17.50
CA TYR A 452 9.12 2.30 -16.40
C TYR A 452 7.63 2.33 -16.77
N ALA A 453 7.25 3.00 -17.86
CA ALA A 453 5.89 2.99 -18.37
C ALA A 453 5.54 1.71 -19.17
N LEU A 454 6.54 0.97 -19.69
CA LEU A 454 6.32 -0.18 -20.58
C LEU A 454 5.47 -1.30 -19.96
N PRO A 455 5.70 -1.73 -18.70
CA PRO A 455 4.87 -2.77 -18.10
C PRO A 455 3.40 -2.34 -17.99
N ASN A 456 3.15 -1.10 -17.54
CA ASN A 456 1.78 -0.56 -17.42
C ASN A 456 1.08 -0.47 -18.79
N LEU A 457 1.87 -0.26 -19.83
CA LEU A 457 1.41 -0.15 -21.20
C LEU A 457 1.07 -1.51 -21.80
N LEU A 458 1.90 -2.54 -21.57
CA LEU A 458 1.52 -3.91 -21.89
C LEU A 458 0.27 -4.35 -21.14
N ASP A 459 0.13 -3.98 -19.86
CA ASP A 459 -1.06 -4.27 -19.05
C ASP A 459 -2.34 -3.68 -19.68
N ALA A 460 -2.31 -2.41 -20.09
CA ALA A 460 -3.45 -1.75 -20.73
C ALA A 460 -3.79 -2.34 -22.11
N LEU A 461 -2.78 -2.61 -22.94
CA LEU A 461 -2.97 -3.26 -24.24
C LEU A 461 -3.55 -4.68 -24.07
N SER A 462 -3.07 -5.43 -23.09
CA SER A 462 -3.57 -6.78 -22.76
C SER A 462 -5.06 -6.75 -22.37
N ALA A 463 -5.45 -5.77 -21.55
CA ALA A 463 -6.83 -5.56 -21.14
C ALA A 463 -7.76 -5.27 -22.33
N ILE A 464 -7.31 -4.44 -23.28
CA ILE A 464 -8.08 -4.12 -24.49
C ILE A 464 -8.20 -5.34 -25.42
N ILE A 465 -7.10 -6.07 -25.62
CA ILE A 465 -7.04 -7.28 -26.46
C ILE A 465 -8.05 -8.35 -26.03
N ILE A 466 -8.24 -8.53 -24.71
CA ILE A 466 -9.21 -9.48 -24.16
C ILE A 466 -10.63 -9.14 -24.60
N GLU A 467 -10.96 -7.84 -24.70
CA GLU A 467 -12.32 -7.38 -24.99
C GLU A 467 -12.63 -7.31 -26.49
N MET A 468 -11.63 -7.04 -27.32
CA MET A 468 -11.77 -7.00 -28.78
C MET A 468 -12.25 -8.34 -29.34
N THR A 469 -13.08 -8.34 -30.38
CA THR A 469 -13.56 -9.56 -31.05
C THR A 469 -12.44 -10.19 -31.89
N ASN A 470 -11.88 -9.41 -32.83
CA ASN A 470 -10.77 -9.79 -33.69
C ASN A 470 -9.65 -8.75 -33.66
N ILE A 471 -8.41 -9.22 -33.85
CA ILE A 471 -7.22 -8.38 -34.00
C ILE A 471 -6.70 -8.58 -35.42
N GLY A 472 -6.48 -7.47 -36.13
CA GLY A 472 -5.85 -7.50 -37.45
C GLY A 472 -4.35 -7.79 -37.35
N GLU A 473 -3.78 -8.43 -38.38
CA GLU A 473 -2.36 -8.79 -38.41
C GLU A 473 -1.43 -7.57 -38.36
N GLU A 474 -1.92 -6.39 -38.76
CA GLU A 474 -1.20 -5.11 -38.73
C GLU A 474 -0.70 -4.72 -37.33
N PHE A 475 -1.41 -5.14 -36.28
CA PHE A 475 -1.05 -4.82 -34.89
C PHE A 475 -0.07 -5.82 -34.28
N LEU A 476 0.19 -6.96 -34.94
CA LEU A 476 1.02 -8.01 -34.38
C LEU A 476 2.48 -7.57 -34.24
N SER A 477 3.02 -6.92 -35.28
CA SER A 477 4.42 -6.49 -35.29
C SER A 477 4.75 -5.42 -34.22
N PRO A 478 3.92 -4.37 -34.02
CA PRO A 478 4.08 -3.45 -32.88
C PRO A 478 4.02 -4.14 -31.52
N LEU A 479 3.06 -5.05 -31.30
CA LEU A 479 2.92 -5.77 -30.03
C LEU A 479 4.13 -6.66 -29.73
N GLU A 480 4.67 -7.34 -30.74
CA GLU A 480 5.91 -8.13 -30.63
C GLU A 480 7.08 -7.24 -30.21
N ARG A 481 7.29 -6.10 -30.87
CA ARG A 481 8.37 -5.15 -30.55
C ARG A 481 8.29 -4.67 -29.10
N LEU A 482 7.11 -4.20 -28.67
CA LEU A 482 6.90 -3.69 -27.31
C LEU A 482 7.14 -4.77 -26.25
N THR A 483 6.72 -6.00 -26.52
CA THR A 483 6.92 -7.13 -25.60
C THR A 483 8.39 -7.52 -25.49
N VAL A 484 9.09 -7.64 -26.62
CA VAL A 484 10.53 -7.93 -26.65
C VAL A 484 11.34 -6.83 -25.95
N MET A 485 10.99 -5.57 -26.18
CA MET A 485 11.66 -4.44 -25.53
C MET A 485 11.45 -4.45 -24.01
N THR A 486 10.25 -4.80 -23.56
CA THR A 486 9.95 -4.95 -22.13
C THR A 486 10.78 -6.07 -21.49
N ILE A 487 11.01 -7.17 -22.21
CA ILE A 487 11.89 -8.26 -21.78
C ILE A 487 13.35 -7.80 -21.73
N ASP A 488 13.84 -7.09 -22.75
CA ASP A 488 15.23 -6.61 -22.83
C ASP A 488 15.60 -5.63 -21.70
N TYR A 489 14.65 -4.78 -21.28
CA TYR A 489 14.84 -3.87 -20.14
C TYR A 489 14.59 -4.51 -18.77
N TYR A 490 14.05 -5.72 -18.69
CA TYR A 490 13.80 -6.43 -17.42
C TYR A 490 14.97 -6.41 -16.41
N PRO A 491 16.21 -6.81 -16.78
CA PRO A 491 17.33 -6.88 -15.83
C PRO A 491 17.79 -5.51 -15.34
N ARG A 492 17.39 -4.44 -16.02
CA ARG A 492 17.69 -3.06 -15.64
C ARG A 492 16.82 -2.61 -14.47
N TYR A 493 15.67 -3.23 -14.22
CA TYR A 493 14.78 -2.84 -13.13
C TYR A 493 15.24 -3.33 -11.74
N GLN A 494 14.78 -2.63 -10.71
CA GLN A 494 14.85 -3.09 -9.32
C GLN A 494 13.87 -4.28 -9.07
N PRO A 495 14.04 -5.09 -8.02
CA PRO A 495 13.24 -6.30 -7.79
C PRO A 495 11.70 -6.09 -7.79
N LYS A 496 11.22 -4.95 -7.27
CA LYS A 496 9.78 -4.63 -7.24
C LYS A 496 9.19 -4.41 -8.66
N PRO A 497 9.74 -3.50 -9.50
CA PRO A 497 9.31 -3.36 -10.89
C PRO A 497 9.58 -4.60 -11.77
N GLN A 498 10.60 -5.42 -11.46
CA GLN A 498 10.83 -6.71 -12.14
C GLN A 498 9.60 -7.62 -12.02
N ALA A 499 9.05 -7.81 -10.82
CA ALA A 499 7.85 -8.62 -10.62
C ALA A 499 6.63 -8.10 -11.42
N THR A 500 6.48 -6.78 -11.49
CA THR A 500 5.42 -6.12 -12.28
C THR A 500 5.61 -6.37 -13.78
N THR A 501 6.85 -6.30 -14.25
CA THR A 501 7.24 -6.58 -15.64
C THR A 501 6.93 -8.02 -16.02
N CYS A 502 7.32 -9.00 -15.19
CA CYS A 502 6.93 -10.41 -15.39
C CYS A 502 5.41 -10.56 -15.52
N SER A 503 4.66 -9.96 -14.59
CA SER A 503 3.20 -10.03 -14.62
C SER A 503 2.61 -9.43 -15.90
N SER A 504 3.18 -8.36 -16.42
CA SER A 504 2.67 -7.66 -17.61
C SER A 504 2.92 -8.47 -18.88
N VAL A 505 4.11 -9.07 -19.01
CA VAL A 505 4.44 -10.00 -20.10
C VAL A 505 3.50 -11.21 -20.09
N ILE A 506 3.24 -11.78 -18.91
CA ILE A 506 2.32 -12.92 -18.77
C ILE A 506 0.90 -12.53 -19.20
N LYS A 507 0.40 -11.36 -18.77
CA LYS A 507 -0.94 -10.88 -19.17
C LYS A 507 -1.05 -10.70 -20.68
N MET A 508 -0.01 -10.18 -21.34
CA MET A 508 0.01 -10.03 -22.80
C MET A 508 -0.09 -11.37 -23.52
N ILE A 509 0.69 -12.36 -23.08
CA ILE A 509 0.64 -13.73 -23.62
C ILE A 509 -0.75 -14.34 -23.41
N LEU A 510 -1.33 -14.21 -22.22
CA LEU A 510 -2.66 -14.73 -21.89
C LEU A 510 -3.77 -14.01 -22.67
N ALA A 511 -3.65 -12.70 -22.89
CA ALA A 511 -4.60 -11.92 -23.65
C ALA A 511 -4.64 -12.39 -25.10
N LEU A 512 -3.49 -12.57 -25.74
CA LEU A 512 -3.41 -13.07 -27.11
C LEU A 512 -3.75 -14.56 -27.23
N GLN A 513 -3.65 -15.35 -26.17
CA GLN A 513 -4.14 -16.73 -26.17
C GLN A 513 -5.65 -16.81 -26.46
N THR A 514 -6.42 -15.76 -26.12
CA THR A 514 -7.84 -15.67 -26.48
C THR A 514 -8.07 -15.51 -28.00
N LYS A 515 -7.01 -15.26 -28.78
CA LYS A 515 -7.00 -15.01 -30.22
C LYS A 515 -6.13 -16.06 -30.95
N PRO A 516 -6.69 -17.24 -31.27
CA PRO A 516 -5.91 -18.38 -31.76
C PRO A 516 -5.11 -18.12 -33.04
N THR A 517 -5.62 -17.24 -33.92
CA THR A 517 -5.01 -16.87 -35.20
C THR A 517 -3.68 -16.15 -35.02
N CYS A 518 -3.58 -15.26 -34.04
CA CYS A 518 -2.40 -14.43 -33.79
C CYS A 518 -1.45 -15.01 -32.73
N TYR A 519 -1.97 -15.88 -31.85
CA TYR A 519 -1.22 -16.39 -30.68
C TYR A 519 0.06 -17.16 -31.05
N LYS A 520 -0.03 -18.15 -31.94
CA LYS A 520 1.12 -19.00 -32.29
C LYS A 520 2.24 -18.20 -32.99
N PRO A 521 1.95 -17.37 -34.01
CA PRO A 521 2.98 -16.52 -34.63
C PRO A 521 3.63 -15.57 -33.62
N PHE A 522 2.84 -14.91 -32.78
CA PHE A 522 3.31 -13.99 -31.75
C PHE A 522 4.25 -14.66 -30.75
N LEU A 523 3.82 -15.79 -30.17
CA LEU A 523 4.58 -16.51 -29.16
C LEU A 523 5.93 -16.99 -29.70
N THR A 524 5.95 -17.59 -30.88
CA THR A 524 7.18 -18.06 -31.54
C THR A 524 8.16 -16.91 -31.75
N ARG A 525 7.68 -15.76 -32.25
CA ARG A 525 8.53 -14.61 -32.54
C ARG A 525 9.08 -13.97 -31.27
N ILE A 526 8.25 -13.79 -30.23
CA ILE A 526 8.71 -13.22 -28.97
C ILE A 526 9.72 -14.13 -28.29
N VAL A 527 9.45 -15.43 -28.21
CA VAL A 527 10.39 -16.37 -27.56
C VAL A 527 11.72 -16.36 -28.30
N ASN A 528 11.72 -16.44 -29.63
CA ASN A 528 12.94 -16.42 -30.42
C ASN A 528 13.72 -15.10 -30.24
N GLN A 529 13.05 -13.95 -30.37
CA GLN A 529 13.70 -12.64 -30.22
C GLN A 529 14.19 -12.39 -28.79
N ALA A 530 13.42 -12.78 -27.78
CA ALA A 530 13.80 -12.66 -26.38
C ALA A 530 15.02 -13.52 -26.05
N ILE A 531 15.07 -14.77 -26.54
CA ILE A 531 16.24 -15.64 -26.37
C ILE A 531 17.47 -15.04 -27.06
N ILE A 532 17.34 -14.54 -28.30
CA ILE A 532 18.45 -13.88 -29.00
C ILE A 532 18.99 -12.72 -28.15
N ARG A 533 18.12 -11.88 -27.58
CA ARG A 533 18.53 -10.78 -26.69
C ARG A 533 19.21 -11.28 -25.42
N CYS A 534 18.67 -12.31 -24.76
CA CYS A 534 19.29 -12.92 -23.58
C CYS A 534 20.70 -13.46 -23.87
N CYS A 535 20.90 -14.06 -25.06
CA CYS A 535 22.17 -14.64 -25.48
C CYS A 535 23.14 -13.63 -26.12
N SER A 536 22.72 -12.37 -26.32
CA SER A 536 23.58 -11.31 -26.89
C SER A 536 24.43 -10.59 -25.84
N HIS A 537 24.21 -10.87 -24.56
CA HIS A 537 24.95 -10.29 -23.43
C HIS A 537 26.29 -11.01 -23.20
N PRO A 538 27.30 -10.33 -22.64
CA PRO A 538 28.61 -10.93 -22.40
C PRO A 538 28.53 -12.16 -21.47
N LEU A 539 29.44 -13.12 -21.68
CA LEU A 539 29.57 -14.29 -20.82
C LEU A 539 30.00 -13.89 -19.41
N LYS A 540 29.48 -14.59 -18.41
CA LYS A 540 29.80 -14.37 -17.00
C LYS A 540 31.30 -14.42 -16.73
N SER A 541 32.00 -15.41 -17.29
CA SER A 541 33.45 -15.57 -17.16
C SER A 541 34.23 -14.38 -17.73
N THR A 542 33.72 -13.75 -18.79
CA THR A 542 34.35 -12.57 -19.39
C THR A 542 34.14 -11.33 -18.51
N VAL A 543 32.98 -11.21 -17.87
CA VAL A 543 32.71 -10.14 -16.90
C VAL A 543 33.51 -10.34 -15.62
N GLU A 544 33.66 -11.58 -15.15
CA GLU A 544 34.49 -11.96 -13.99
C GLU A 544 35.98 -11.74 -14.24
N GLN A 545 36.49 -12.00 -15.45
CA GLN A 545 37.87 -11.68 -15.82
C GLN A 545 38.10 -10.16 -15.94
N GLN A 546 37.17 -9.42 -16.52
CA GLN A 546 37.24 -7.94 -16.55
C GLN A 546 37.20 -7.32 -15.14
N LEU A 547 36.55 -8.00 -14.19
CA LEU A 547 36.53 -7.62 -12.78
C LEU A 547 37.89 -7.78 -12.10
N GLU A 548 38.55 -8.92 -12.35
CA GLU A 548 39.89 -9.22 -11.83
C GLU A 548 40.94 -8.25 -12.39
N ASP A 549 40.79 -7.81 -13.64
CA ASP A 549 41.72 -6.88 -14.31
C ASP A 549 41.56 -5.41 -13.87
N VAL A 550 40.36 -4.96 -13.48
CA VAL A 550 40.06 -3.54 -13.19
C VAL A 550 40.29 -3.15 -11.73
N ALA A 551 40.19 -4.09 -10.78
CA ALA A 551 40.38 -3.80 -9.36
C ALA A 551 40.93 -5.01 -8.56
N PRO A 552 42.24 -5.30 -8.65
CA PRO A 552 42.85 -6.46 -7.98
C PRO A 552 42.86 -6.38 -6.44
N ASP A 553 42.72 -5.18 -5.86
CA ASP A 553 42.88 -4.94 -4.40
C ASP A 553 41.57 -4.66 -3.64
N LEU A 554 40.40 -4.77 -4.28
CA LEU A 554 39.10 -4.55 -3.62
C LEU A 554 38.50 -5.88 -3.10
N PRO A 555 37.92 -5.91 -1.88
CA PRO A 555 37.16 -7.06 -1.40
C PRO A 555 36.07 -7.43 -2.41
N GLU A 556 35.91 -8.73 -2.69
CA GLU A 556 34.99 -9.29 -3.69
C GLU A 556 33.56 -8.72 -3.59
N GLU A 557 33.08 -8.48 -2.37
CA GLU A 557 31.75 -7.90 -2.10
C GLU A 557 31.64 -6.41 -2.47
N GLN A 558 32.70 -5.61 -2.29
CA GLN A 558 32.72 -4.20 -2.67
C GLN A 558 32.89 -4.02 -4.18
N ALA A 559 33.69 -4.86 -4.84
CA ALA A 559 33.79 -4.90 -6.29
C ALA A 559 32.46 -5.30 -6.96
N LYS A 560 31.76 -6.31 -6.40
CA LYS A 560 30.39 -6.69 -6.80
C LYS A 560 29.38 -5.55 -6.61
N SER A 561 29.51 -4.77 -5.52
CA SER A 561 28.63 -3.62 -5.26
C SER A 561 28.91 -2.43 -6.21
N LEU A 562 30.18 -2.17 -6.55
CA LEU A 562 30.58 -1.15 -7.53
C LEU A 562 30.13 -1.49 -8.95
N LEU A 563 30.10 -2.76 -9.34
CA LEU A 563 29.46 -3.20 -10.60
C LEU A 563 27.93 -3.14 -10.55
N ALA A 564 27.30 -3.35 -9.39
CA ALA A 564 25.86 -3.11 -9.25
C ALA A 564 25.50 -1.63 -9.48
N ILE A 565 26.47 -0.74 -9.25
CA ILE A 565 26.41 0.71 -9.53
C ILE A 565 26.69 1.02 -11.03
N GLY A 566 27.13 0.03 -11.84
CA GLY A 566 27.48 0.17 -13.28
C GLY A 566 27.03 -0.96 -14.24
N LYS A 567 25.97 -1.72 -13.88
CA LYS A 567 25.22 -2.76 -14.63
C LYS A 567 25.82 -3.39 -15.91
N THR A 568 26.73 -4.33 -15.76
CA THR A 568 26.92 -5.42 -16.75
C THR A 568 25.78 -6.44 -16.61
N ILE A 569 24.91 -6.54 -17.62
CA ILE A 569 23.81 -7.51 -17.66
C ILE A 569 24.35 -8.83 -18.23
N THR A 570 23.98 -9.95 -17.61
CA THR A 570 24.29 -11.30 -18.12
C THR A 570 23.02 -12.14 -18.27
N TYR A 571 23.16 -13.37 -18.78
CA TYR A 571 22.04 -14.31 -18.88
C TYR A 571 21.41 -14.66 -17.51
N GLU A 572 22.17 -14.60 -16.41
CA GLU A 572 21.67 -14.95 -15.07
C GLU A 572 20.55 -14.01 -14.61
N ASN A 573 20.60 -12.73 -15.01
CA ASN A 573 19.59 -11.75 -14.66
C ASN A 573 18.22 -12.05 -15.28
N TYR A 574 18.17 -12.83 -16.37
CA TYR A 574 16.91 -13.24 -17.02
C TYR A 574 16.34 -14.55 -16.47
N ILE A 575 17.09 -15.32 -15.67
CA ILE A 575 16.63 -16.61 -15.12
C ILE A 575 15.35 -16.45 -14.28
N PRO A 576 15.22 -15.45 -13.37
CA PRO A 576 13.99 -15.26 -12.61
C PRO A 576 12.76 -14.98 -13.48
N LEU A 577 12.94 -14.24 -14.59
CA LEU A 577 11.88 -13.95 -15.55
C LEU A 577 11.37 -15.24 -16.19
N TRP A 578 12.26 -16.05 -16.76
CA TRP A 578 11.88 -17.30 -17.43
C TRP A 578 11.32 -18.33 -16.44
N LYS A 579 11.90 -18.45 -15.24
CA LYS A 579 11.32 -19.29 -14.17
C LYS A 579 9.88 -18.89 -13.86
N THR A 580 9.60 -17.59 -13.77
CA THR A 580 8.25 -17.10 -13.48
C THR A 580 7.29 -17.36 -14.65
N ILE A 581 7.70 -17.06 -15.88
CA ILE A 581 6.88 -17.27 -17.10
C ILE A 581 6.56 -18.75 -17.33
N LEU A 582 7.52 -19.65 -17.12
CA LEU A 582 7.33 -21.09 -17.33
C LEU A 582 6.54 -21.76 -16.18
N ASN A 583 6.68 -21.25 -14.96
CA ASN A 583 5.95 -21.75 -13.78
C ASN A 583 4.55 -21.11 -13.58
N VAL A 584 4.03 -20.37 -14.57
CA VAL A 584 2.68 -19.79 -14.48
C VAL A 584 1.61 -20.85 -14.20
N THR A 585 1.84 -22.09 -14.65
CA THR A 585 0.95 -23.24 -14.40
C THR A 585 1.03 -23.81 -12.99
N SER A 586 2.09 -23.57 -12.21
CA SER A 586 2.18 -23.95 -10.78
C SER A 586 1.70 -22.84 -9.85
N LEU A 587 1.63 -21.58 -10.33
CA LEU A 587 0.92 -20.46 -9.69
C LEU A 587 -0.63 -20.60 -9.75
N LYS A 588 -1.12 -21.80 -10.09
CA LYS A 588 -2.55 -22.18 -10.14
C LYS A 588 -3.18 -22.00 -8.76
N GLY A 589 -4.09 -21.03 -8.68
CA GLY A 589 -4.90 -20.78 -7.51
C GLY A 589 -5.16 -19.30 -7.34
N ASN A 590 -4.12 -18.53 -6.99
CA ASN A 590 -4.27 -17.12 -6.62
C ASN A 590 -3.83 -16.12 -7.70
N PHE A 591 -2.83 -16.44 -8.54
CA PHE A 591 -2.33 -15.50 -9.55
C PHE A 591 -3.23 -15.45 -10.78
N ILE A 592 -3.61 -16.60 -11.32
CA ILE A 592 -4.58 -16.71 -12.42
C ILE A 592 -5.99 -16.28 -11.96
N LYS A 593 -6.40 -16.55 -10.70
CA LYS A 593 -7.63 -15.97 -10.15
C LYS A 593 -7.51 -14.45 -10.00
N ARG A 594 -6.41 -13.85 -9.54
CA ARG A 594 -6.27 -12.39 -9.47
C ARG A 594 -6.25 -11.70 -10.83
N ILE A 595 -5.68 -12.34 -11.86
CA ILE A 595 -5.73 -11.85 -13.25
C ILE A 595 -7.13 -12.06 -13.86
N ARG A 596 -7.78 -13.21 -13.62
CA ARG A 596 -9.17 -13.47 -14.04
C ARG A 596 -10.20 -12.64 -13.27
N TYR A 597 -10.01 -12.34 -11.99
CA TYR A 597 -10.95 -11.53 -11.19
C TYR A 597 -10.90 -10.05 -11.55
N LYS A 598 -9.77 -9.57 -12.11
CA LYS A 598 -9.69 -8.19 -12.60
C LYS A 598 -10.28 -8.00 -13.99
N TYR A 599 -10.44 -9.06 -14.80
CA TYR A 599 -10.87 -8.91 -16.21
C TYR A 599 -11.92 -9.92 -16.74
N ILE A 600 -12.12 -11.10 -16.15
CA ILE A 600 -12.95 -12.18 -16.75
C ILE A 600 -13.63 -13.07 -15.68
N SER A 601 -14.32 -12.51 -14.69
CA SER A 601 -15.31 -13.28 -13.92
C SER A 601 -16.50 -12.43 -13.51
N ASN A 602 -17.50 -12.40 -14.38
CA ASN A 602 -18.91 -12.63 -14.07
C ASN A 602 -19.61 -12.92 -15.41
N ILE A 603 -19.45 -14.15 -15.88
CA ILE A 603 -20.59 -14.88 -16.47
C ILE A 603 -21.24 -15.61 -15.31
#